data_AF-A0A150NJR8-F1
#
_entry.id   AF-A0A150NJR8-F1
#
_cell.length_a   1.000
_cell.length_b   1.000
_cell.length_c   1.000
_cell.angle_alpha   90.00
_cell.angle_beta   90.00
_cell.angle_gamma   90.00
#
_symmetry.space_group_name_H-M   'P 1'
#
loop_
_entity.id
_entity.type
_entity.pdbx_description
1 polymer ?
#
loop_
_entity_poly.entity_id
_entity_poly.type
_entity_poly.pdbx_seq_one_letter_code
_entity_poly.pdbx_strand_id
1 'polypeptide(L)'
;MKRIVFELIFIATTWYIFLPPLNLTSWEFLFFLCGHLLLVAILFGFGKGINLVKTVHVRHGKAEAALNLEGFKINRLGKILLASIGGILLLAGLVSLVTSSIFQAKNYANVVTVTEKDFTEFPKTDTSKVPILDRSTAEKLVTATWVP
;
A
#
# COMPACT_ATOMS: atom_id res chain seq x y z
N MET A 1 -0.25 -29.15 6.05
CA MET A 1 0.24 -28.69 7.36
C MET A 1 1.49 -27.82 7.24
N LYS A 2 2.64 -28.32 6.76
CA LYS A 2 3.88 -27.51 6.64
C LYS A 2 3.72 -26.16 5.93
N ARG A 3 3.02 -26.11 4.79
CA ARG A 3 2.75 -24.87 4.03
C ARG A 3 1.92 -23.84 4.79
N ILE A 4 0.95 -24.30 5.60
CA ILE A 4 0.07 -23.42 6.39
C ILE A 4 0.85 -22.84 7.56
N VAL A 5 1.62 -23.67 8.27
CA VAL A 5 2.47 -23.21 9.38
C VAL A 5 3.51 -22.20 8.88
N PHE A 6 4.12 -22.46 7.72
CA PHE A 6 5.02 -21.51 7.07
C PHE A 6 4.33 -20.17 6.82
N GLU A 7 3.14 -20.17 6.21
CA GLU A 7 2.41 -18.93 5.92
C GLU A 7 2.06 -18.15 7.18
N LEU A 8 1.63 -18.83 8.25
CA LEU A 8 1.30 -18.17 9.52
C LEU A 8 2.52 -17.52 10.16
N ILE A 9 3.66 -18.22 10.19
CA ILE A 9 4.93 -17.66 10.70
C ILE A 9 5.37 -16.50 9.82
N PHE A 10 5.23 -16.64 8.49
CA PHE A 10 5.59 -15.62 7.54
C PHE A 10 4.76 -14.35 7.74
N ILE A 11 3.43 -14.45 7.81
CA ILE A 11 2.52 -13.33 8.13
C ILE A 11 2.90 -12.68 9.46
N ALA A 12 3.13 -13.46 10.52
CA ALA A 12 3.48 -12.91 11.83
C ALA A 12 4.80 -12.14 11.81
N THR A 13 5.79 -12.67 11.09
CA THR A 13 7.13 -12.06 10.98
C THR A 13 7.09 -10.80 10.14
N THR A 14 6.47 -10.86 8.96
CA THR A 14 6.35 -9.69 8.07
C THR A 14 5.46 -8.62 8.70
N TRP A 15 4.40 -9.01 9.41
CA TRP A 15 3.59 -8.08 10.19
C TRP A 15 4.44 -7.35 11.23
N TYR A 16 5.26 -8.06 11.99
CA TYR A 16 6.12 -7.47 13.01
C TYR A 16 7.20 -6.52 12.45
N ILE A 17 7.73 -6.82 11.26
CA ILE A 17 8.78 -6.00 10.65
C ILE A 17 8.20 -4.75 9.99
N PHE A 18 7.13 -4.91 9.21
CA PHE A 18 6.57 -3.82 8.41
C PHE A 18 5.50 -3.01 9.16
N LEU A 19 4.87 -3.61 10.18
CA LEU A 19 3.80 -3.01 10.97
C LEU A 19 2.75 -2.26 10.11
N PRO A 20 2.22 -2.88 9.04
CA PRO A 20 1.28 -2.19 8.18
C PRO A 20 0.04 -1.78 9.00
N PRO A 21 -0.49 -0.56 8.80
CA PRO A 21 -1.64 -0.11 9.56
C PRO A 21 -2.85 -0.99 9.28
N LEU A 22 -3.65 -1.32 10.29
CA LEU A 22 -4.93 -2.03 10.11
C LEU A 22 -5.99 -1.12 9.48
N ASN A 23 -5.78 -0.74 8.22
CA ASN A 23 -6.63 0.17 7.47
C ASN A 23 -6.81 -0.30 6.02
N LEU A 24 -8.06 -0.58 5.63
CA LEU A 24 -8.42 -1.04 4.29
C LEU A 24 -8.23 0.01 3.18
N THR A 25 -7.98 1.27 3.52
CA THR A 25 -7.66 2.32 2.55
C THR A 25 -6.16 2.59 2.42
N SER A 26 -5.34 1.99 3.28
CA SER A 26 -3.88 2.15 3.24
C SER A 26 -3.28 1.28 2.13
N TRP A 27 -2.52 1.89 1.23
CA TRP A 27 -1.78 1.16 0.20
C TRP A 27 -0.81 0.13 0.79
N GLU A 28 -0.11 0.47 1.88
CA GLU A 28 0.81 -0.44 2.57
C GLU A 28 0.09 -1.71 3.06
N PHE A 29 -1.09 -1.53 3.67
CA PHE A 29 -1.89 -2.66 4.14
C PHE A 29 -2.48 -3.48 2.99
N LEU A 30 -2.94 -2.81 1.93
CA LEU A 30 -3.47 -3.47 0.75
C LEU A 30 -2.41 -4.31 0.03
N PHE A 31 -1.19 -3.78 -0.15
CA PHE A 31 -0.08 -4.53 -0.73
C PHE A 31 0.37 -5.67 0.17
N PHE A 32 0.43 -5.45 1.49
CA PHE A 32 0.71 -6.51 2.46
C PHE A 32 -0.30 -7.66 2.35
N LEU A 33 -1.60 -7.34 2.40
CA LEU A 33 -2.68 -8.32 2.29
C LEU A 33 -2.66 -9.06 0.95
N CYS A 34 -2.57 -8.33 -0.17
CA CYS A 34 -2.51 -8.89 -1.51
C CYS A 34 -1.25 -9.75 -1.72
N GLY A 35 -0.11 -9.36 -1.16
CA GLY A 35 1.14 -10.12 -1.19
C GLY A 35 1.00 -11.48 -0.51
N HIS A 36 0.37 -11.53 0.67
CA HIS A 36 0.10 -12.79 1.36
C HIS A 36 -0.96 -13.64 0.64
N LEU A 37 -2.04 -13.03 0.13
CA LEU A 37 -3.01 -13.74 -0.70
C LEU A 37 -2.36 -14.35 -1.95
N LEU A 38 -1.43 -13.64 -2.57
CA LEU A 38 -0.67 -14.12 -3.73
C LEU A 38 0.21 -15.31 -3.34
N LEU A 39 0.90 -15.22 -2.20
CA LEU A 39 1.72 -16.31 -1.69
C LEU A 39 0.88 -17.55 -1.40
N VAL A 40 -0.29 -17.39 -0.77
CA VAL A 40 -1.26 -18.49 -0.58
C VAL A 40 -1.73 -19.05 -1.93
N ALA A 41 -2.02 -18.19 -2.92
CA ALA A 41 -2.39 -18.64 -4.26
C ALA A 41 -1.27 -19.45 -4.92
N ILE A 42 -0.01 -19.11 -4.69
CA ILE A 42 1.13 -19.88 -5.21
C ILE A 42 1.27 -21.21 -4.43
N LEU A 43 1.20 -21.17 -3.11
CA LEU A 43 1.41 -22.35 -2.26
C LEU A 43 0.29 -23.39 -2.40
N PHE A 44 -0.94 -22.97 -2.71
CA PHE A 44 -2.12 -23.84 -2.73
C PHE A 44 -2.86 -23.86 -4.07
N GLY A 45 -2.61 -22.91 -4.97
CA GLY A 45 -3.31 -22.77 -6.24
C GLY A 45 -2.79 -23.69 -7.35
N PHE A 46 -1.56 -24.19 -7.23
CA PHE A 46 -1.01 -25.14 -8.19
C PHE A 46 -1.33 -26.58 -7.82
N GLY A 47 -1.79 -27.36 -8.80
CA GLY A 47 -2.01 -28.81 -8.63
C GLY A 47 -0.71 -29.54 -8.29
N LYS A 48 -0.81 -30.71 -7.64
CA LYS A 48 0.31 -31.56 -7.19
C LYS A 48 1.26 -32.07 -8.32
N GLY A 49 1.09 -31.61 -9.55
CA GLY A 49 1.74 -32.14 -10.75
C GLY A 49 2.59 -31.15 -11.55
N ILE A 50 3.11 -30.08 -10.92
CA ILE A 50 4.14 -29.24 -11.56
C ILE A 50 5.46 -30.02 -11.57
N ASN A 51 5.57 -30.98 -12.47
CA ASN A 51 6.85 -31.54 -12.85
C ASN A 51 7.54 -30.49 -13.73
N LEU A 52 8.29 -29.58 -13.10
CA LEU A 52 9.28 -28.72 -13.75
C LEU A 52 10.50 -29.55 -14.24
N VAL A 53 10.26 -30.82 -14.59
CA VAL A 53 11.29 -31.70 -15.15
C VAL A 53 11.41 -31.33 -16.61
N LYS A 54 12.48 -30.61 -16.90
CA LYS A 54 13.00 -30.37 -18.25
C LYS A 54 13.25 -31.73 -18.90
N THR A 55 12.30 -32.23 -19.69
CA THR A 55 12.53 -33.43 -20.50
C THR A 55 13.55 -33.05 -21.59
N VAL A 56 14.84 -33.30 -21.31
CA VAL A 56 15.89 -33.13 -22.30
C VAL A 56 15.69 -34.23 -23.35
N HIS A 57 15.00 -33.89 -24.44
CA HIS A 57 15.00 -34.74 -25.62
C HIS A 57 16.35 -34.55 -26.31
N VAL A 58 17.27 -35.51 -26.12
CA VAL A 58 18.48 -35.57 -26.93
C VAL A 58 18.08 -36.10 -28.30
N ARG A 59 17.83 -35.20 -29.25
CA ARG A 59 17.81 -35.54 -30.67
C ARG A 59 18.98 -34.83 -31.32
N HIS A 60 19.93 -35.60 -31.85
CA HIS A 60 21.12 -35.11 -32.57
C HIS A 60 22.04 -34.15 -31.79
N GLY A 61 22.50 -34.54 -30.59
CA GLY A 61 23.68 -33.93 -29.95
C GLY A 61 23.55 -32.47 -29.47
N LYS A 62 22.37 -31.85 -29.58
CA LYS A 62 22.08 -30.54 -29.00
C LYS A 62 21.03 -30.70 -27.90
N ALA A 63 21.42 -30.37 -26.67
CA ALA A 63 20.50 -30.36 -25.54
C ALA A 63 19.60 -29.11 -25.62
N GLU A 64 18.42 -29.25 -26.22
CA GLU A 64 17.43 -28.18 -26.20
C GLU A 64 16.59 -28.23 -24.92
N ALA A 65 16.61 -27.10 -24.23
CA ALA A 65 15.90 -26.84 -23.01
C ALA A 65 14.43 -26.51 -23.28
N ALA A 66 13.61 -27.47 -23.69
CA ALA A 66 12.18 -27.23 -23.82
C ALA A 66 11.52 -27.16 -22.42
N LEU A 67 11.10 -25.97 -21.99
CA LEU A 67 10.21 -25.81 -20.84
C LEU A 67 8.82 -26.31 -21.25
N ASN A 68 8.49 -27.55 -20.88
CA ASN A 68 7.14 -28.08 -21.06
C ASN A 68 6.23 -27.46 -20.00
N LEU A 69 5.50 -26.40 -20.39
CA LEU A 69 4.51 -25.71 -19.54
C LEU A 69 3.12 -26.38 -19.58
N GLU A 70 2.98 -27.53 -20.23
CA GLU A 70 1.70 -28.25 -20.43
C GLU A 70 1.01 -28.73 -19.13
N GLY A 71 1.63 -28.55 -17.96
CA GLY A 71 1.07 -28.89 -16.66
C GLY A 71 0.54 -27.73 -15.82
N PHE A 72 0.61 -26.47 -16.27
CA PHE A 72 0.33 -25.30 -15.44
C PHE A 72 -1.19 -25.04 -15.26
N LYS A 73 -1.85 -25.94 -14.52
CA LYS A 73 -3.28 -25.82 -14.18
C LYS A 73 -3.44 -25.21 -12.79
N ILE A 74 -3.93 -23.97 -12.77
CA ILE A 74 -4.39 -23.31 -11.55
C ILE A 74 -5.73 -23.93 -11.15
N ASN A 75 -5.81 -24.43 -9.93
CA ASN A 75 -7.03 -25.01 -9.39
C ASN A 75 -8.08 -23.91 -9.10
N ARG A 76 -9.31 -24.33 -8.77
CA ARG A 76 -10.41 -23.38 -8.48
C ARG A 76 -10.04 -22.39 -7.36
N LEU A 77 -9.34 -22.86 -6.32
CA LEU A 77 -8.94 -22.03 -5.18
C LEU A 77 -7.98 -20.92 -5.61
N GLY A 78 -6.93 -21.24 -6.38
CA GLY A 78 -5.97 -20.27 -6.90
C GLY A 78 -6.63 -19.23 -7.81
N LYS A 79 -7.61 -19.64 -8.63
CA LYS A 79 -8.40 -18.70 -9.44
C LYS A 79 -9.21 -17.73 -8.58
N ILE A 80 -9.86 -18.22 -7.53
CA ILE A 80 -10.63 -17.38 -6.61
C ILE A 80 -9.70 -16.39 -5.91
N LEU A 81 -8.56 -16.84 -5.38
CA LEU A 81 -7.59 -15.97 -4.70
C LEU A 81 -7.05 -14.88 -5.63
N LEU A 82 -6.68 -15.24 -6.86
CA LEU A 82 -6.22 -14.25 -7.85
C LEU A 82 -7.33 -13.26 -8.24
N ALA A 83 -8.56 -13.73 -8.40
CA ALA A 83 -9.71 -12.86 -8.65
C ALA A 83 -9.97 -11.91 -7.46
N SER A 84 -9.84 -12.40 -6.22
CA SER A 84 -9.96 -11.56 -5.02
C SER A 84 -8.90 -10.48 -4.97
N ILE A 85 -7.62 -10.79 -5.27
CA ILE A 85 -6.55 -9.80 -5.35
C ILE A 85 -6.88 -8.73 -6.39
N GLY A 86 -7.28 -9.15 -7.60
CA GLY A 86 -7.69 -8.23 -8.65
C GLY A 86 -8.87 -7.34 -8.23
N GLY A 87 -9.88 -7.92 -7.58
CA GLY A 87 -11.04 -7.19 -7.07
C GLY A 87 -10.70 -6.16 -5.99
N ILE A 88 -9.83 -6.53 -5.04
CA ILE A 88 -9.35 -5.62 -3.99
C ILE A 88 -8.61 -4.43 -4.60
N LEU A 89 -7.64 -4.70 -5.48
CA LEU A 89 -6.82 -3.64 -6.10
C LEU A 89 -7.66 -2.74 -7.02
N LEU A 90 -8.59 -3.32 -7.77
CA LEU A 90 -9.50 -2.57 -8.63
C LEU A 90 -10.42 -1.67 -7.80
N LEU A 91 -11.01 -2.19 -6.73
CA LEU A 91 -11.86 -1.40 -5.84
C LEU A 91 -11.07 -0.26 -5.17
N ALA A 92 -9.88 -0.55 -4.65
CA ALA A 92 -9.01 0.45 -4.03
C ALA A 92 -8.59 1.54 -5.03
N GLY A 93 -8.29 1.15 -6.28
CA GLY A 93 -8.00 2.08 -7.37
C GLY A 93 -9.19 2.97 -7.71
N LEU A 94 -10.40 2.40 -7.81
CA LEU A 94 -11.63 3.17 -8.07
C LEU A 94 -11.95 4.15 -6.94
N VAL A 95 -11.83 3.71 -5.68
CA VAL A 95 -12.02 4.58 -4.51
C VAL A 95 -10.99 5.71 -4.54
N SER A 96 -9.72 5.40 -4.80
CA SER A 96 -8.66 6.40 -4.89
C SER A 96 -8.91 7.42 -6.01
N LEU A 97 -9.44 6.96 -7.15
CA LEU A 97 -9.77 7.81 -8.28
C LEU A 97 -10.91 8.77 -7.95
N VAL A 98 -12.03 8.26 -7.43
CA VAL A 98 -13.20 9.08 -7.06
C VAL A 98 -12.88 10.05 -5.92
N THR A 99 -11.99 9.65 -5.01
CA THR A 99 -11.56 10.48 -3.87
C THR A 99 -10.39 11.41 -4.24
N SER A 100 -9.91 11.39 -5.48
CA SER A 100 -8.79 12.24 -5.89
C SER A 100 -9.15 13.72 -5.94
N SER A 101 -8.13 14.59 -5.89
CA SER A 101 -8.29 16.05 -6.00
C SER A 101 -9.04 16.47 -7.27
N ILE A 102 -8.92 15.70 -8.35
CA ILE A 102 -9.53 16.02 -9.64
C ILE A 102 -11.05 15.85 -9.56
N PHE A 103 -11.53 14.73 -9.03
CA PHE A 103 -12.96 14.45 -8.90
C PHE A 103 -13.61 15.23 -7.74
N GLN A 104 -12.84 15.58 -6.71
CA GLN A 104 -13.33 16.33 -5.54
C GLN A 104 -13.09 17.84 -5.59
N ALA A 105 -12.59 18.41 -6.70
CA ALA A 105 -12.25 19.83 -6.80
C ALA A 105 -13.39 20.77 -6.38
N LYS A 106 -14.63 20.44 -6.75
CA LYS A 106 -15.82 21.21 -6.37
C LYS A 106 -16.07 21.21 -4.85
N ASN A 107 -15.85 20.08 -4.19
CA ASN A 107 -16.01 19.98 -2.74
C ASN A 107 -14.96 20.84 -2.03
N TYR A 108 -13.70 20.81 -2.50
CA TYR A 108 -12.63 21.65 -1.97
C TYR A 108 -12.88 23.15 -2.22
N ALA A 109 -13.33 23.53 -3.40
CA ALA A 109 -13.66 24.92 -3.72
C ALA A 109 -14.76 25.49 -2.81
N ASN A 110 -15.72 24.65 -2.40
CA ASN A 110 -16.80 25.05 -1.51
C ASN A 110 -16.40 25.13 -0.02
N VAL A 111 -15.21 24.65 0.38
CA VAL A 111 -14.73 24.78 1.77
C VAL A 111 -14.44 26.24 2.10
N VAL A 112 -13.98 27.02 1.12
CA VAL A 112 -13.65 28.43 1.30
C VAL A 112 -14.72 29.27 0.60
N THR A 113 -15.56 29.93 1.38
CA THR A 113 -16.43 30.98 0.84
C THR A 113 -15.56 32.20 0.54
N VAL A 114 -15.44 32.56 -0.74
CA VAL A 114 -14.76 33.79 -1.15
C VAL A 114 -15.59 34.97 -0.61
N THR A 115 -15.11 35.58 0.46
CA THR A 115 -15.66 36.82 0.99
C THR A 115 -14.84 37.97 0.46
N GLU A 116 -15.41 38.74 -0.47
CA GLU A 116 -14.84 40.02 -0.89
C GLU A 116 -14.89 40.98 0.31
N LYS A 117 -13.72 41.37 0.83
CA LYS A 117 -13.58 42.34 1.92
C LYS A 117 -12.56 43.39 1.54
N ASP A 118 -12.85 44.64 1.86
CA ASP A 118 -11.91 45.73 1.66
C ASP A 118 -10.76 45.62 2.68
N PHE A 119 -9.55 46.01 2.28
CA PHE A 119 -8.36 45.95 3.15
C PHE A 119 -8.51 46.80 4.42
N THR A 120 -9.44 47.75 4.41
CA THR A 120 -9.79 48.61 5.54
C THR A 120 -10.59 47.90 6.64
N GLU A 121 -11.21 46.75 6.34
CA GLU A 121 -12.00 45.96 7.30
C GLU A 121 -11.18 44.99 8.14
N PHE A 122 -9.92 44.74 7.77
CA PHE A 122 -9.04 43.92 8.60
C PHE A 122 -8.71 44.69 9.88
N PRO A 123 -8.80 44.04 11.06
CA PRO A 123 -8.38 44.68 12.30
C PRO A 123 -6.92 45.07 12.15
N LYS A 124 -6.60 46.35 12.38
CA LYS A 124 -5.21 46.81 12.47
C LYS A 124 -4.56 46.03 13.60
N THR A 125 -3.74 45.05 13.26
CA THR A 125 -2.98 44.27 14.22
C THR A 125 -2.01 45.22 14.90
N ASP A 126 -2.23 45.42 16.19
CA ASP A 126 -1.35 46.21 17.04
C ASP A 126 -0.02 45.46 17.18
N THR A 127 0.94 45.82 16.33
CA THR A 127 2.28 45.21 16.29
C THR A 127 3.06 45.44 17.58
N SER A 128 2.61 46.33 18.48
CA SER A 128 3.20 46.51 19.82
C SER A 128 2.90 45.34 20.77
N LYS A 129 1.85 44.56 20.50
CA LYS A 129 1.46 43.38 21.29
C LYS A 129 1.98 42.07 20.71
N VAL A 130 2.58 42.10 19.52
CA VAL A 130 3.35 40.97 19.02
C VAL A 130 4.65 40.96 19.82
N PRO A 131 4.88 40.00 20.72
CA PRO A 131 6.16 39.92 21.39
C PRO A 131 7.23 39.77 20.31
N ILE A 132 8.12 40.76 20.21
CA ILE A 132 9.36 40.62 19.46
C ILE A 132 10.19 39.62 20.27
N LEU A 133 9.89 38.34 20.09
CA LEU A 133 10.71 37.27 20.60
C LEU A 133 12.01 37.38 19.83
N ASP A 134 13.03 37.94 20.48
CA ASP A 134 14.36 37.89 19.95
C ASP A 134 14.76 36.41 19.79
N ARG A 135 15.62 36.15 18.82
CA ARG A 135 16.06 34.78 18.51
C ARG A 135 16.53 34.03 19.76
N SER A 136 17.20 34.72 20.69
CA SER A 136 17.73 34.10 21.91
C SER A 136 16.65 33.72 22.93
N THR A 137 15.56 34.49 23.05
CA THR A 137 14.39 34.13 23.87
C THR A 137 13.62 32.97 23.24
N ALA A 138 13.46 32.96 21.91
CA ALA A 138 12.83 31.84 21.21
C ALA A 138 13.61 30.52 21.41
N GLU A 139 14.95 30.56 21.31
CA GLU A 139 15.81 29.41 21.58
C GLU A 139 15.70 28.91 23.04
N LYS A 140 15.58 29.82 24.02
CA LYS A 140 15.35 29.46 25.43
C LYS A 140 13.98 28.83 25.69
N LEU A 141 12.92 29.31 25.06
CA LEU A 141 11.57 28.75 25.23
C LEU A 141 11.43 27.36 24.59
N VAL A 142 12.11 27.13 23.47
CA VAL A 142 12.18 25.81 22.83
C VAL A 142 13.02 24.84 23.66
N THR A 143 14.08 25.29 24.32
CA THR A 143 14.89 24.40 25.19
C THR A 143 14.27 24.16 26.56
N ALA A 144 13.52 25.13 27.12
CA ALA A 144 12.84 25.00 28.41
C ALA A 144 11.60 24.06 28.36
N THR A 145 10.97 23.91 27.19
CA THR A 145 9.88 22.94 26.98
C THR A 145 10.39 21.51 26.70
N TRP A 146 11.71 21.34 26.61
CA TRP A 146 12.40 20.07 26.35
C TRP A 146 13.49 19.79 27.41
N VAL A 147 13.15 19.94 28.69
CA VAL A 147 13.88 19.24 29.76
C VAL A 147 13.13 17.92 30.00
N PRO A 148 13.78 16.75 29.82
CA PRO A 148 13.15 15.44 29.89
C PRO A 148 12.56 15.09 31.27
#